data_AF-A0A2V9HW76-F1
#
_entry.id   AF-A0A2V9HW76-F1
#
_cell.length_a   1.000
_cell.length_b   1.000
_cell.length_c   1.000
_cell.angle_alpha   90.00
_cell.angle_beta   90.00
_cell.angle_gamma   90.00
#
_symmetry.space_group_name_H-M   'P 1'
#
loop_
_entity.id
_entity.type
_entity.pdbx_description
1 polymer ?
#
loop_
_entity_poly.entity_id
_entity_poly.type
_entity_poly.pdbx_seq_one_letter_code
_entity_poly.pdbx_strand_id
1 'polypeptide(L)'
;MIQEQRGGARAFVRSLNILLKFARLYEFGHVRTAAQFETAWKELRGALDDSNGGGVLLGASGNQILLDGVPLGSAAGERSFAQLLITSGIASIHFSPTLTQPQFARFVRAFPSGNAKPSCGATYAEGTGRGGRQI
;
A
#
# COMPACT_ATOMS: atom_id res chain seq x y z
N MET A 1 -8.55 11.06 25.18
CA MET A 1 -7.59 11.58 24.19
C MET A 1 -7.45 10.70 22.94
N ILE A 2 -8.47 9.91 22.56
CA ILE A 2 -8.40 8.97 21.41
C ILE A 2 -8.77 9.65 20.07
N GLN A 3 -9.25 10.90 20.08
CA GLN A 3 -9.68 11.60 18.86
C GLN A 3 -8.54 12.28 18.09
N GLU A 4 -7.49 12.76 18.76
CA GLU A 4 -6.35 13.41 18.11
C GLU A 4 -5.47 12.39 17.37
N GLN A 5 -5.23 11.24 18.01
CA GLN A 5 -4.50 10.10 17.43
C GLN A 5 -5.12 9.60 16.11
N ARG A 6 -6.44 9.65 16.03
CA ARG A 6 -7.20 9.26 14.84
C ARG A 6 -7.10 10.28 13.71
N GLY A 7 -6.77 11.53 14.00
CA GLY A 7 -6.63 12.59 12.99
C GLY A 7 -5.49 12.31 12.01
N GLY A 8 -4.29 12.01 12.53
CA GLY A 8 -3.11 11.73 11.71
C GLY A 8 -3.26 10.47 10.86
N ALA A 9 -3.78 9.38 11.43
CA ALA A 9 -4.00 8.15 10.68
C ALA A 9 -5.09 8.28 9.60
N ARG A 10 -6.14 9.05 9.84
CA ARG A 10 -7.15 9.39 8.81
C ARG A 10 -6.54 10.18 7.66
N ALA A 11 -5.74 11.18 7.99
CA ALA A 11 -5.07 12.00 7.00
C ALA A 11 -4.05 11.19 6.19
N PHE A 12 -3.34 10.24 6.83
CA PHE A 12 -2.51 9.26 6.15
C PHE A 12 -3.30 8.40 5.15
N VAL A 13 -4.42 7.77 5.56
CA VAL A 13 -5.24 6.93 4.67
C VAL A 13 -5.74 7.73 3.46
N ARG A 14 -6.16 8.97 3.67
CA ARG A 14 -6.56 9.88 2.58
C ARG A 14 -5.40 10.17 1.64
N SER A 15 -4.24 10.54 2.19
CA SER A 15 -3.04 10.86 1.41
C SER A 15 -2.53 9.66 0.62
N LEU A 16 -2.54 8.45 1.21
CA LEU A 16 -2.17 7.19 0.57
C LEU A 16 -3.12 6.85 -0.58
N ASN A 17 -4.43 7.01 -0.41
CA ASN A 17 -5.40 6.78 -1.48
C ASN A 17 -5.15 7.71 -2.68
N ILE A 18 -4.90 9.01 -2.44
CA ILE A 18 -4.57 9.97 -3.49
C ILE A 18 -3.25 9.58 -4.18
N LEU A 19 -2.25 9.20 -3.40
CA LEU A 19 -0.96 8.74 -3.90
C LEU A 19 -1.10 7.53 -4.83
N LEU A 20 -1.87 6.52 -4.44
CA LEU A 20 -2.12 5.33 -5.27
C LEU A 20 -2.84 5.69 -6.57
N LYS A 21 -3.78 6.64 -6.51
CA LYS A 21 -4.43 7.17 -7.72
C LYS A 21 -3.43 7.89 -8.61
N PHE A 22 -2.56 8.73 -8.05
CA PHE A 22 -1.53 9.46 -8.81
C PHE A 22 -0.49 8.53 -9.42
N ALA A 23 -0.02 7.53 -8.68
CA ALA A 23 0.89 6.50 -9.17
C ALA A 23 0.30 5.75 -10.39
N ARG A 24 -1.03 5.57 -10.42
CA ARG A 24 -1.74 4.99 -11.57
C ARG A 24 -1.92 5.97 -12.74
N LEU A 25 -2.13 7.25 -12.47
CA LEU A 25 -2.49 8.27 -13.47
C LEU A 25 -1.27 8.89 -14.16
N TYR A 26 -0.19 9.12 -13.40
CA TYR A 26 0.99 9.87 -13.83
C TYR A 26 2.29 9.08 -13.73
N GLU A 27 2.25 7.82 -13.28
CA GLU A 27 3.42 7.00 -12.98
C GLU A 27 4.20 7.51 -11.74
N PHE A 28 5.04 6.64 -11.16
CA PHE A 28 5.78 6.95 -9.92
C PHE A 28 6.85 8.05 -10.13
N GLY A 29 7.27 8.29 -11.38
CA GLY A 29 8.28 9.30 -11.73
C GLY A 29 7.77 10.75 -11.81
N HIS A 30 6.47 10.98 -11.70
CA HIS A 30 5.91 12.32 -11.85
C HIS A 30 6.08 13.16 -10.58
N VAL A 31 6.42 14.45 -10.73
CA VAL A 31 6.71 15.37 -9.61
C VAL A 31 5.54 15.47 -8.61
N ARG A 32 4.29 15.38 -9.11
CA ARG A 32 3.08 15.35 -8.26
C ARG A 32 2.98 14.07 -7.44
N THR A 33 3.37 12.93 -8.00
CA THR A 33 3.37 11.65 -7.28
C THR A 33 4.45 11.67 -6.19
N ALA A 34 5.64 12.22 -6.50
CA ALA A 34 6.73 12.37 -5.54
C ALA A 34 6.37 13.32 -4.38
N ALA A 35 5.79 14.49 -4.68
CA ALA A 35 5.33 15.42 -3.66
C ALA A 35 4.25 14.80 -2.76
N GLN A 36 3.28 14.11 -3.37
CA GLN A 36 2.22 13.42 -2.63
C GLN A 36 2.77 12.26 -1.80
N PHE A 37 3.81 11.59 -2.28
CA PHE A 37 4.51 10.52 -1.57
C PHE A 37 5.17 11.04 -0.30
N GLU A 38 5.87 12.17 -0.38
CA GLU A 38 6.47 12.82 0.79
C GLU A 38 5.43 13.28 1.81
N THR A 39 4.31 13.84 1.35
CA THR A 39 3.18 14.17 2.23
C THR A 39 2.64 12.93 2.92
N ALA A 40 2.33 11.86 2.16
CA ALA A 40 1.83 10.61 2.75
C ALA A 40 2.83 9.99 3.74
N TRP A 41 4.14 10.10 3.46
CA TRP A 41 5.20 9.64 4.34
C TRP A 41 5.25 10.42 5.66
N LYS A 42 5.14 11.75 5.62
CA LYS A 42 5.10 12.60 6.81
C LYS A 42 3.89 12.28 7.68
N GLU A 43 2.71 12.13 7.06
CA GLU A 43 1.47 11.78 7.78
C GLU A 43 1.57 10.38 8.42
N LEU A 44 2.17 9.41 7.72
CA LEU A 44 2.43 8.09 8.28
C LEU A 44 3.36 8.18 9.49
N ARG A 45 4.44 8.97 9.39
CA ARG A 45 5.39 9.13 10.48
C ARG A 45 4.75 9.79 11.70
N GLY A 46 3.93 10.81 11.48
CA GLY A 46 3.13 11.43 12.54
C GLY A 46 2.17 10.43 13.19
N ALA A 47 1.47 9.62 12.40
CA ALA A 47 0.59 8.58 12.93
C ALA A 47 1.33 7.47 13.70
N LEU A 48 2.54 7.09 13.26
CA LEU A 48 3.38 6.09 13.92
C LEU A 48 3.96 6.60 15.24
N ASP A 49 4.39 7.87 15.26
CA ASP A 49 4.89 8.55 16.47
C ASP A 49 3.81 8.66 17.52
N ASP A 50 2.61 9.07 17.10
CA ASP A 50 1.42 9.18 17.94
C ASP A 50 0.93 7.80 18.46
N SER A 51 1.14 6.73 17.69
CA SER A 51 0.83 5.35 18.10
C SER A 51 1.82 4.78 19.16
N ASN A 52 2.75 5.59 19.67
CA ASN A 52 3.65 5.28 20.79
C ASN A 52 4.37 3.92 20.66
N GLY A 53 4.77 3.56 19.43
CA GLY A 53 5.49 2.32 19.11
C GLY A 53 4.62 1.11 18.74
N GLY A 54 3.29 1.20 18.83
CA GLY A 54 2.37 0.11 18.46
C GLY A 54 2.27 -0.17 16.96
N GLY A 55 2.68 0.78 16.13
CA GLY A 55 2.50 0.70 14.67
C GLY A 55 1.09 1.10 14.24
N VAL A 56 0.85 1.11 12.93
CA VAL A 56 -0.44 1.47 12.34
C VAL A 56 -0.98 0.25 11.58
N LEU A 57 -2.07 -0.34 12.06
CA LEU A 57 -2.73 -1.47 11.40
C LEU A 57 -3.93 -0.99 10.59
N LEU A 58 -3.86 -1.12 9.26
CA LEU A 58 -4.95 -0.84 8.34
C LEU A 58 -5.60 -2.14 7.88
N GLY A 59 -6.78 -2.46 8.39
CA GLY A 59 -7.65 -3.53 7.90
C GLY A 59 -8.67 -3.02 6.89
N ALA A 60 -9.07 -3.87 5.95
CA ALA A 60 -10.26 -3.66 5.14
C ALA A 60 -11.31 -4.72 5.47
N SER A 61 -12.55 -4.31 5.70
CA SER A 61 -13.66 -5.23 5.93
C SER A 61 -14.88 -4.75 5.16
N GLY A 62 -15.34 -5.54 4.20
CA GLY A 62 -16.45 -5.20 3.31
C GLY A 62 -16.23 -3.90 2.53
N ASN A 63 -16.77 -2.79 3.03
CA ASN A 63 -16.64 -1.47 2.40
C ASN A 63 -16.06 -0.41 3.35
N GLN A 64 -15.41 -0.81 4.44
CA GLN A 64 -14.87 0.10 5.45
C GLN A 64 -13.40 -0.20 5.74
N ILE A 65 -12.66 0.86 6.05
CA ILE A 65 -11.30 0.77 6.57
C ILE A 65 -11.36 0.72 8.09
N LEU A 66 -10.65 -0.24 8.65
CA LEU A 66 -10.41 -0.43 10.07
C LEU A 66 -8.99 0.03 10.37
N LEU A 67 -8.82 0.98 11.27
CA LEU A 67 -7.53 1.35 11.85
C LEU A 67 -7.44 0.74 13.23
N ASP A 68 -6.49 -0.16 13.45
CA ASP A 68 -6.31 -0.86 14.72
C ASP A 68 -7.62 -1.56 15.18
N GLY A 69 -8.37 -2.09 14.22
CA GLY A 69 -9.70 -2.69 14.46
C GLY A 69 -10.84 -1.68 14.63
N VAL A 70 -10.57 -0.37 14.65
CA VAL A 70 -11.58 0.69 14.76
C VAL A 70 -11.98 1.20 13.37
N PRO A 71 -13.28 1.22 13.01
CA PRO A 71 -13.71 1.80 11.75
C PRO A 71 -13.39 3.30 11.68
N LEU A 72 -12.59 3.71 10.68
CA LEU A 72 -12.17 5.10 10.53
C LEU A 72 -13.27 6.02 10.01
N GLY A 73 -14.19 5.48 9.21
CA GLY A 73 -15.25 6.26 8.58
C GLY A 73 -15.81 5.59 7.33
N SER A 74 -16.95 6.09 6.88
CA SER A 74 -17.65 5.63 5.68
C SER A 74 -17.52 6.62 4.52
N ALA A 75 -16.51 7.51 4.53
CA ALA A 75 -16.36 8.48 3.46
C ALA A 75 -16.01 7.76 2.14
N ALA A 76 -16.44 8.33 1.02
CA ALA A 76 -16.27 7.73 -0.30
C ALA A 76 -14.79 7.38 -0.63
N GLY A 77 -13.85 8.17 -0.10
CA GLY A 77 -12.42 7.92 -0.23
C GLY A 77 -11.96 6.66 0.50
N GLU A 78 -12.42 6.45 1.73
CA GLU A 78 -12.07 5.28 2.55
C GLU A 78 -12.70 4.01 1.99
N ARG A 79 -13.97 4.08 1.56
CA ARG A 79 -14.68 2.98 0.87
C ARG A 79 -13.91 2.51 -0.38
N SER A 80 -13.46 3.46 -1.19
CA SER A 80 -12.68 3.15 -2.40
C SER A 80 -11.36 2.45 -2.06
N PHE A 81 -10.70 2.86 -0.97
CA PHE A 81 -9.47 2.24 -0.51
C PHE A 81 -9.71 0.83 0.06
N ALA A 82 -10.80 0.63 0.80
CA ALA A 82 -11.19 -0.69 1.32
C ALA A 82 -11.45 -1.68 0.19
N GLN A 83 -12.17 -1.26 -0.84
CA GLN A 83 -12.41 -2.06 -2.04
C GLN A 83 -11.13 -2.38 -2.80
N LEU A 84 -10.19 -1.43 -2.85
CA LEU A 84 -8.88 -1.65 -3.45
C LEU A 84 -8.11 -2.75 -2.70
N LEU A 85 -8.03 -2.65 -1.35
CA LEU A 85 -7.38 -3.66 -0.52
C LEU A 85 -7.99 -5.06 -0.74
N ILE A 86 -9.32 -5.15 -0.71
CA ILE A 86 -10.05 -6.40 -0.91
C ILE A 86 -9.82 -6.97 -2.31
N THR A 87 -9.86 -6.12 -3.35
CA THR A 87 -9.59 -6.53 -4.75
C THR A 87 -8.17 -7.01 -4.94
N SER A 88 -7.21 -6.42 -4.23
CA SER A 88 -5.81 -6.84 -4.23
C SER A 88 -5.55 -8.10 -3.38
N GLY A 89 -6.57 -8.66 -2.72
CA GLY A 89 -6.44 -9.83 -1.84
C GLY A 89 -5.77 -9.52 -0.50
N ILE A 90 -5.72 -8.24 -0.11
CA ILE A 90 -5.07 -7.78 1.12
C ILE A 90 -6.15 -7.52 2.17
N ALA A 91 -6.20 -8.37 3.20
CA ALA A 91 -7.12 -8.21 4.32
C ALA A 91 -6.67 -7.09 5.28
N SER A 92 -5.38 -7.04 5.60
CA SER A 92 -4.80 -6.09 6.55
C SER A 92 -3.36 -5.75 6.19
N ILE A 93 -2.95 -4.52 6.44
CA ILE A 93 -1.58 -4.02 6.28
C ILE A 93 -1.14 -3.45 7.62
N HIS A 94 -0.05 -3.99 8.15
CA HIS A 94 0.58 -3.46 9.35
C HIS A 94 1.81 -2.64 8.96
N PHE A 95 1.82 -1.36 9.33
CA PHE A 95 2.96 -0.48 9.19
C PHE A 95 3.73 -0.40 10.51
N SER A 96 4.96 -0.89 10.49
CA SER A 96 5.84 -0.86 11.66
C SER A 96 6.50 0.51 11.86
N PRO A 97 6.82 0.93 13.09
CA PRO A 97 7.54 2.19 13.36
C PRO A 97 8.98 2.19 12.80
N THR A 98 9.53 1.00 12.52
CA THR A 98 10.84 0.80 11.88
C THR A 98 10.81 0.88 10.36
N LEU A 99 9.62 1.07 9.76
CA LEU A 99 9.47 1.24 8.32
C LEU A 99 10.31 2.45 7.85
N THR A 100 11.03 2.27 6.75
CA THR A 100 11.84 3.31 6.11
C THR A 100 11.19 3.85 4.85
N GLN A 101 11.50 5.08 4.49
CA GLN A 101 11.00 5.74 3.27
C GLN A 101 11.22 4.91 1.99
N PRO A 102 12.40 4.30 1.73
CA PRO A 102 12.58 3.44 0.55
C PRO A 102 11.71 2.17 0.58
N GLN A 103 11.44 1.59 1.75
CA GLN A 103 10.51 0.45 1.86
C GLN A 103 9.07 0.88 1.52
N PHE A 104 8.66 2.06 1.99
CA PHE A 104 7.35 2.61 1.65
C PHE A 104 7.22 2.93 0.16
N ALA A 105 8.26 3.51 -0.46
CA ALA A 105 8.32 3.70 -1.91
C ALA A 105 8.20 2.36 -2.65
N ARG A 106 8.90 1.33 -2.16
CA ARG A 106 8.84 -0.02 -2.72
C ARG A 106 7.46 -0.66 -2.58
N PHE A 107 6.76 -0.40 -1.48
CA PHE A 107 5.37 -0.81 -1.28
C PHE A 107 4.44 -0.12 -2.29
N VAL A 108 4.49 1.21 -2.43
CA VAL A 108 3.59 1.95 -3.33
C VAL A 108 3.81 1.55 -4.80
N ARG A 109 5.06 1.33 -5.23
CA ARG A 109 5.35 0.85 -6.60
C ARG A 109 4.98 -0.62 -6.83
N ALA A 110 5.03 -1.45 -5.79
CA ALA A 110 4.70 -2.88 -5.88
C ALA A 110 3.22 -3.13 -5.65
N PHE A 111 2.48 -2.13 -5.16
CA PHE A 111 1.07 -2.27 -4.84
C PHE A 111 0.29 -2.60 -6.10
N PRO A 112 -0.32 -3.80 -6.20
CA PRO A 112 -1.06 -4.22 -7.37
C PRO A 112 -2.35 -3.40 -7.41
N SER A 113 -2.30 -2.26 -8.09
CA SER A 113 -3.43 -1.35 -8.27
C SER A 113 -4.43 -1.94 -9.25
N GLY A 114 -5.07 -3.07 -8.90
CA GLY A 114 -6.23 -3.66 -9.59
C GLY A 114 -6.07 -4.04 -11.08
N ASN A 115 -4.94 -3.75 -11.71
CA ASN A 115 -4.66 -4.05 -13.12
C ASN A 115 -3.34 -4.82 -13.30
N ALA A 116 -2.76 -5.33 -12.21
CA ALA A 116 -1.72 -6.33 -12.29
C ALA A 116 -2.38 -7.61 -12.80
N LYS A 117 -2.34 -7.78 -14.12
CA LYS A 117 -2.29 -9.13 -14.70
C LYS A 117 -1.27 -9.88 -13.86
N PRO A 118 -1.55 -11.11 -13.38
CA PRO A 118 -0.48 -11.94 -12.87
C PRO A 118 0.44 -12.15 -14.06
N SER A 119 1.48 -11.32 -14.22
CA SER A 119 2.66 -11.73 -14.96
C SER A 119 3.34 -12.76 -14.08
N CYS A 120 2.73 -13.95 -14.09
CA CYS A 120 3.45 -15.20 -14.12
C CYS A 120 4.45 -15.08 -15.27
N GLY A 121 5.59 -14.48 -14.98
CA GLY A 121 6.81 -14.61 -15.75
C GLY A 121 7.63 -15.73 -15.10
N ALA A 122 7.04 -16.93 -15.02
CA ALA A 122 7.81 -18.13 -14.80
C ALA A 122 8.64 -18.39 -16.06
N THR A 123 9.89 -17.92 -16.04
CA THR A 123 10.94 -18.44 -16.92
C THR A 123 11.86 -19.27 -16.06
N TYR A 124 11.53 -20.54 -15.91
CA TYR A 124 12.52 -21.61 -15.79
C TYR A 124 12.69 -22.16 -17.20
N ALA A 125 13.60 -21.56 -17.96
CA ALA A 125 14.10 -22.17 -19.18
C ALA A 125 15.10 -23.26 -18.76
N GLU A 126 14.58 -24.44 -18.43
CA GLU A 126 15.39 -25.65 -18.33
C GLU A 126 15.77 -26.07 -19.76
N GLY A 127 16.91 -25.55 -20.23
CA GLY A 127 17.56 -26.00 -21.45
C GLY A 127 18.41 -27.24 -21.17
N THR A 128 17.77 -28.40 -21.04
CA THR A 128 18.43 -29.70 -21.02
C THR A 128 18.91 -30.02 -22.44
N GLY A 129 20.22 -29.89 -22.67
CA GLY A 129 20.85 -30.17 -23.96
C GLY A 129 22.20 -30.86 -23.80
N ARG A 130 22.21 -32.08 -23.25
CA ARG A 130 23.39 -32.95 -23.21
C ARG A 130 23.04 -34.34 -23.74
N GLY A 131 23.65 -34.71 -24.86
CA GLY A 131 23.90 -36.10 -25.26
C GLY A 131 22.94 -36.70 -26.28
N GLY A 132 23.46 -37.09 -27.45
CA GLY A 132 22.69 -37.86 -28.43
C GLY A 132 23.38 -38.06 -29.78
N ARG A 133 24.57 -38.66 -29.77
CA ARG A 133 25.32 -39.13 -30.94
C ARG A 133 24.57 -40.29 -31.62
N GLN A 134 24.20 -40.14 -32.90
CA GLN A 134 24.02 -41.23 -33.86
C GLN A 134 24.32 -40.71 -35.28
N ILE A 135 25.48 -41.06 -35.83
CA ILE A 135 25.69 -42.01 -36.94
C ILE A 135 27.16 -42.41 -36.97
#